data_AF-A0A948RI49-F1
#
_entry.id   AF-A0A948RI49-F1
#
_cell.length_a   1.000
_cell.length_b   1.000
_cell.length_c   1.000
_cell.angle_alpha   90.00
_cell.angle_beta   90.00
_cell.angle_gamma   90.00
#
_symmetry.space_group_name_H-M   'P 1'
#
loop_
_entity.id
_entity.type
_entity.pdbx_description
1 polymer ?
#
loop_
_entity_poly.entity_id
_entity_poly.type
_entity_poly.pdbx_seq_one_letter_code
_entity_poly.pdbx_strand_id
1 'polypeptide(L)' 'MPTITRFEEIEAWQTARELTKLIYSLTEQGVFARDFGLKDQIRRASISVMSNIAEGFE' A
#
# COMPACT_ATOMS: atom_id res chain seq x y z
N MET A 1 21.20 5.98 19.36
CA MET A 1 19.81 6.46 19.22
C MET A 1 19.24 5.82 17.97
N PRO A 2 17.97 5.39 17.96
CA PRO A 2 17.36 4.93 16.72
C PRO A 2 17.36 6.09 15.73
N THR A 3 17.79 5.82 14.49
CA THR A 3 17.84 6.85 13.43
C THR A 3 16.46 7.14 12.86
N ILE A 4 15.50 6.24 13.06
CA ILE A 4 14.13 6.32 12.58
C ILE A 4 13.22 6.53 13.79
N THR A 5 12.41 7.58 13.77
CA THR A 5 11.52 7.96 14.89
C THR A 5 10.04 7.74 14.61
N ARG A 6 9.69 7.46 13.36
CA ARG A 6 8.34 7.13 12.90
C ARG A 6 8.39 6.16 11.72
N PHE A 7 7.38 5.31 11.54
CA PHE A 7 7.39 4.33 10.45
C PHE A 7 7.36 4.99 9.07
N GLU A 8 6.86 6.21 8.93
CA GLU A 8 6.82 6.95 7.65
C GLU A 8 8.21 7.36 7.15
N GLU A 9 9.23 7.33 8.01
CA GLU A 9 10.64 7.54 7.63
C GLU A 9 11.26 6.29 6.97
N ILE A 10 10.60 5.12 7.06
CA ILE A 10 11.08 3.87 6.44
C ILE A 10 10.86 3.93 4.92
N GLU A 11 11.94 3.80 4.15
CA GLU A 11 11.90 3.81 2.67
C GLU A 11 10.97 2.72 2.10
N ALA A 12 10.94 1.53 2.71
CA ALA A 12 10.02 0.47 2.35
C ALA A 12 8.54 0.87 2.53
N TRP A 13 8.22 1.63 3.59
CA TRP A 13 6.86 2.13 3.81
C TRP A 13 6.46 3.18 2.76
N GLN A 14 7.38 4.09 2.43
CA GLN A 14 7.18 5.11 1.39
C GLN A 14 6.97 4.45 0.02
N THR A 15 7.76 3.43 -0.31
CA THR A 15 7.63 2.66 -1.55
C THR A 15 6.29 1.93 -1.60
N ALA A 16 5.85 1.31 -0.49
CA ALA A 16 4.54 0.66 -0.39
C ALA A 16 3.38 1.66 -0.57
N ARG A 17 3.54 2.90 -0.12
CA ARG A 17 2.57 3.98 -0.32
C ARG A 17 2.44 4.37 -1.78
N GLU A 18 3.54 4.53 -2.50
CA GLU A 18 3.48 4.83 -3.94
C GLU A 18 2.93 3.65 -4.75
N LEU A 19 3.28 2.41 -4.39
CA LEU A 19 2.69 1.20 -4.96
C LEU A 19 1.17 1.17 -4.77
N THR A 20 0.68 1.47 -3.56
CA THR A 20 -0.75 1.52 -3.26
C THR A 20 -1.46 2.55 -4.13
N LYS A 21 -0.91 3.76 -4.28
CA LYS A 21 -1.49 4.79 -5.17
C LYS A 21 -1.58 4.30 -6.62
N LEU A 22 -0.52 3.64 -7.13
CA LEU A 22 -0.51 3.10 -8.49
C LEU A 22 -1.59 2.02 -8.67
N ILE A 23 -1.73 1.11 -7.71
CA ILE A 23 -2.76 0.06 -7.74
C ILE A 23 -4.16 0.69 -7.76
N TYR A 24 -4.41 1.72 -6.95
CA TYR A 24 -5.68 2.44 -6.98
C TYR A 24 -5.97 3.05 -8.35
N SER A 25 -4.98 3.74 -8.94
CA SER A 25 -5.10 4.34 -10.28
C SER A 25 -5.40 3.31 -11.37
N LEU A 26 -4.69 2.18 -11.38
CA LEU A 26 -4.88 1.11 -12.37
C LEU A 26 -6.24 0.42 -12.24
N THR A 27 -6.68 0.17 -11.00
CA THR A 27 -7.95 -0.51 -10.69
C THR A 27 -9.18 0.39 -10.83
N GLU A 28 -9.00 1.66 -11.19
CA GLU A 28 -10.06 2.60 -11.54
C GLU A 28 -10.30 2.73 -13.05
N GLN A 29 -9.54 1.99 -13.86
CA GLN A 29 -9.57 2.13 -15.31
C GLN A 29 -10.14 0.88 -16.01
N GLY A 30 -10.83 1.13 -17.14
CA GLY A 30 -11.24 0.10 -18.09
C GLY A 30 -12.08 -1.03 -17.49
N VAL A 31 -11.82 -2.26 -17.94
CA VAL A 31 -12.51 -3.47 -17.46
C VAL A 31 -12.20 -3.79 -16.00
N PHE A 32 -11.01 -3.42 -15.53
CA PHE A 32 -10.58 -3.67 -14.15
C PHE A 32 -11.45 -2.89 -13.15
N ALA A 33 -11.89 -1.68 -13.52
CA ALA A 33 -12.79 -0.89 -12.69
C ALA A 33 -14.13 -1.59 -12.37
N ARG A 34 -14.54 -2.57 -13.20
CA ARG A 34 -15.79 -3.32 -13.08
C ARG A 34 -15.61 -4.71 -12.47
N ASP A 35 -14.38 -5.19 -12.34
CA ASP A 35 -14.06 -6.41 -11.61
C ASP A 35 -13.92 -6.09 -10.12
N PHE A 36 -15.06 -5.99 -9.44
CA PHE A 36 -15.11 -5.60 -8.03
C PHE A 36 -14.35 -6.56 -7.11
N GLY A 37 -14.32 -7.85 -7.44
CA GLY A 37 -13.65 -8.88 -6.64
C GLY A 37 -12.13 -8.73 -6.72
N LEU A 38 -11.58 -8.70 -7.93
CA LEU A 38 -10.14 -8.55 -8.12
C LEU A 38 -9.66 -7.17 -7.64
N LYS A 39 -10.43 -6.11 -7.92
CA LYS A 39 -10.15 -4.74 -7.48
C LYS A 39 -10.04 -4.63 -5.97
N ASP A 40 -10.98 -5.21 -5.22
CA ASP A 40 -10.95 -5.18 -3.77
C ASP A 40 -9.75 -5.96 -3.21
N GLN A 41 -9.52 -7.18 -3.71
CA GLN A 41 -8.41 -8.03 -3.24
C GLN A 41 -7.05 -7.36 -3.42
N ILE A 42 -6.78 -6.80 -4.59
CA ILE A 42 -5.46 -6.19 -4.86
C ILE A 42 -5.25 -4.89 -4.07
N ARG A 43 -6.31 -4.08 -3.87
CA ARG A 43 -6.23 -2.86 -3.05
C ARG A 43 -6.00 -3.19 -1.58
N ARG A 44 -6.68 -4.19 -1.04
CA ARG A 44 -6.46 -4.63 0.35
C ARG A 44 -5.06 -5.23 0.54
N ALA A 45 -4.59 -6.03 -0.41
CA ALA A 45 -3.22 -6.56 -0.40
C ALA A 45 -2.17 -5.44 -0.40
N SER A 46 -2.36 -4.38 -1.21
CA SER A 46 -1.40 -3.27 -1.25
C SER A 46 -1.35 -2.47 0.05
N ILE A 47 -2.52 -2.19 0.64
CA ILE A 47 -2.62 -1.51 1.95
C ILE A 47 -1.94 -2.35 3.04
N SER A 48 -2.15 -3.67 3.01
CA SER A 48 -1.57 -4.60 3.99
C SER A 48 -0.05 -4.46 4.10
N VAL A 49 0.66 -4.21 2.99
CA VAL A 49 2.13 -4.00 3.02
C VAL A 49 2.50 -2.81 3.89
N MET A 50 1.82 -1.66 3.72
CA MET A 50 2.07 -0.48 4.56
C MET A 50 1.72 -0.74 6.02
N SER A 51 0.58 -1.40 6.28
CA SER A 51 0.14 -1.73 7.63
C SER A 51 1.11 -2.66 8.37
N ASN A 52 1.62 -3.70 7.70
CA ASN A 52 2.59 -4.62 8.31
C ASN A 52 3.94 -3.93 8.60
N ILE A 53 4.37 -2.97 7.77
CA ILE A 53 5.59 -2.20 8.06
C ILE A 53 5.38 -1.27 9.26
N ALA A 54 4.21 -0.65 9.37
CA ALA A 54 3.88 0.20 10.51
C ALA A 54 3.75 -0.62 11.80
N GLU A 55 3.06 -1.77 11.75
CA GLU A 55 2.92 -2.70 12.88
C GLU A 55 4.27 -3.25 13.35
N GLY A 56 5.19 -3.58 12.43
CA GLY A 56 6.54 -4.02 12.78
C GLY A 56 7.47 -2.91 13.29
N PHE A 57 7.07 -1.65 13.22
CA PHE A 57 7.80 -0.51 13.78
C PHE A 57 7.36 -0.16 15.21
N GLU A 58 6.13 -0.55 15.60
CA GLU A 58 5.65 -0.47 17.00
C GLU A 58 6.42 -1.42 17.92
#